data_AF-A0A2D8YXX8-F1
#
_entry.id   AF-A0A2D8YXX8-F1
#
_cell.length_a   1.000
_cell.length_b   1.000
_cell.length_c   1.000
_cell.angle_alpha   90.00
_cell.angle_beta   90.00
_cell.angle_gamma   90.00
#
_symmetry.space_group_name_H-M   'P 1'
#
loop_
_entity.id
_entity.type
_entity.pdbx_description
1 polymer ?
#
loop_
_entity_poly.entity_id
_entity_poly.type
_entity_poly.pdbx_seq_one_letter_code
_entity_poly.pdbx_strand_id
1 'polypeptide(L)' 'VPENLYPAIAQDAVLLTAGKDNPAARAFLLFLGGAEANRVKAKFGYGTGEPPKIRPDA' A
#
# COMPACT_ATOMS: atom_id res chain seq x y z
N VAL A 1 -14.23 9.25 14.91
CA VAL A 1 -14.09 10.63 14.39
C VAL A 1 -14.53 10.61 12.94
N PRO A 2 -15.31 11.58 12.44
CA PRO A 2 -15.71 11.61 11.04
C PRO A 2 -14.49 11.65 10.10
N GLU A 3 -14.44 10.76 9.11
CA GLU A 3 -13.27 10.60 8.23
C GLU A 3 -13.01 11.83 7.35
N ASN A 4 -14.05 12.58 7.00
CA ASN A 4 -13.97 13.75 6.14
C ASN A 4 -13.33 14.99 6.81
N LEU A 5 -12.93 14.88 8.07
CA LEU A 5 -12.24 15.97 8.80
C LEU A 5 -10.73 15.97 8.58
N TYR A 6 -10.18 14.91 7.99
CA TYR A 6 -8.75 14.75 7.77
C TYR A 6 -8.47 14.15 6.40
N PRO A 7 -7.34 14.50 5.76
CA PRO A 7 -6.87 13.77 4.60
C PRO A 7 -6.55 12.32 4.98
N ALA A 8 -6.68 11.41 4.01
CA ALA A 8 -6.33 10.01 4.21
C ALA A 8 -4.86 9.85 4.61
N ILE A 9 -4.59 8.92 5.52
CA ILE A 9 -3.23 8.54 5.87
C ILE A 9 -2.66 7.66 4.75
N ALA A 10 -1.54 8.05 4.17
CA ALA A 10 -0.84 7.25 3.16
C ALA A 10 -0.30 5.95 3.78
N GLN A 11 -0.50 4.82 3.09
CA GLN A 11 -0.11 3.48 3.51
C GLN A 11 0.79 2.83 2.44
N ASP A 12 1.77 3.58 1.97
CA ASP A 12 2.70 3.13 0.92
C ASP A 12 3.71 2.12 1.46
N ALA A 13 4.10 1.18 0.61
CA ALA A 13 5.13 0.19 0.92
C ALA A 13 6.35 0.41 0.01
N VAL A 14 7.56 0.27 0.58
CA VAL A 14 8.82 0.39 -0.16
C VAL A 14 9.60 -0.91 -0.14
N LEU A 15 10.24 -1.24 -1.27
CA LEU A 15 11.21 -2.33 -1.34
C LEU A 15 12.58 -1.81 -0.88
N LEU A 16 13.16 -2.46 0.13
CA LEU A 16 14.53 -2.15 0.53
C LEU A 16 15.53 -2.64 -0.52
N THR A 17 16.68 -1.97 -0.64
CA THR A 17 17.75 -2.34 -1.58
C THR A 17 18.18 -3.80 -1.45
N ALA A 18 18.21 -4.34 -0.23
CA ALA A 18 18.55 -5.74 0.03
C ALA A 18 17.57 -6.73 -0.63
N GLY A 19 16.32 -6.34 -0.82
CA GLY A 19 15.28 -7.16 -1.45
C GLY A 19 15.06 -6.89 -2.94
N LYS A 20 15.87 -6.00 -3.55
CA LYS A 20 15.63 -5.52 -4.93
C LYS A 20 15.52 -6.66 -5.95
N ASP A 21 16.30 -7.72 -5.79
CA ASP A 21 16.35 -8.85 -6.72
C ASP A 21 15.54 -10.06 -6.22
N ASN A 22 14.80 -9.91 -5.12
CA ASN A 22 13.96 -10.97 -4.58
C ASN A 22 12.59 -10.99 -5.30
N PRO A 23 12.28 -12.03 -6.09
CA PRO A 23 11.01 -12.11 -6.82
C PRO A 23 9.80 -12.21 -5.89
N ALA A 24 9.94 -12.85 -4.73
CA ALA A 24 8.86 -12.95 -3.75
C ALA A 24 8.55 -11.58 -3.10
N ALA A 25 9.57 -10.76 -2.85
CA ALA A 25 9.37 -9.42 -2.31
C ALA A 25 8.61 -8.51 -3.30
N ARG A 26 8.95 -8.61 -4.60
CA ARG A 26 8.23 -7.90 -5.67
C ARG A 26 6.78 -8.37 -5.79
N ALA A 27 6.56 -9.69 -5.78
CA ALA A 27 5.21 -10.27 -5.80
C ALA A 27 4.38 -9.84 -4.58
N PHE A 28 5.00 -9.76 -3.40
CA PHE A 28 4.32 -9.31 -2.19
C PHE A 28 3.89 -7.84 -2.27
N LEU A 29 4.73 -6.94 -2.80
CA LEU A 29 4.33 -5.54 -3.02
C LEU A 29 3.16 -5.40 -3.99
N LEU A 30 3.15 -6.20 -5.06
CA LEU A 30 2.00 -6.25 -5.98
C LEU A 30 0.73 -6.75 -5.27
N PHE A 31 0.85 -7.77 -4.43
CA PHE A 31 -0.26 -8.29 -3.62
C PHE A 31 -0.82 -7.23 -2.66
N LEU A 32 0.03 -6.44 -1.99
CA LEU A 32 -0.40 -5.42 -1.02
C LEU A 32 -1.29 -4.33 -1.63
N GLY A 33 -1.14 -4.05 -2.94
CA GLY A 33 -2.00 -3.15 -3.71
C GLY A 33 -3.29 -3.80 -4.24
N GLY A 34 -3.41 -5.12 -4.13
CA GLY A 34 -4.52 -5.90 -4.69
C GLY A 34 -5.78 -5.92 -3.83
N ALA A 35 -6.86 -6.45 -4.42
CA ALA A 35 -8.18 -6.54 -3.78
C ALA A 35 -8.17 -7.35 -2.47
N GLU A 36 -7.40 -8.43 -2.39
CA GLU A 36 -7.33 -9.26 -1.19
C GLU A 36 -6.69 -8.53 0.00
N ALA A 37 -5.56 -7.85 -0.23
CA ALA A 37 -4.92 -7.04 0.80
C ALA A 37 -5.83 -5.88 1.24
N ASN A 38 -6.58 -5.28 0.31
CA ASN A 38 -7.56 -4.24 0.63
C ASN A 38 -8.71 -4.75 1.52
N ARG A 39 -9.20 -5.98 1.29
CA ARG A 39 -10.19 -6.61 2.18
C ARG A 39 -9.65 -6.82 3.59
N VAL A 40 -8.39 -7.25 3.71
CA VAL A 40 -7.73 -7.40 5.02
C VAL A 40 -7.61 -6.05 5.73
N LYS A 41 -7.12 -5.01 5.04
CA LYS A 41 -7.02 -3.65 5.60
C LYS A 41 -8.37 -3.16 6.14
N ALA A 42 -9.43 -3.26 5.33
CA ALA A 42 -10.77 -2.85 5.73
C ALA A 42 -11.30 -3.64 6.94
N LYS A 43 -11.09 -4.97 6.98
CA LYS A 43 -11.51 -5.82 8.10
C LYS A 43 -10.88 -5.40 9.44
N PHE A 44 -9.65 -4.89 9.41
CA PHE A 44 -8.93 -4.44 10.59
C PHE A 44 -9.02 -2.93 10.84
N GLY A 45 -9.88 -2.21 10.10
CA GLY A 45 -10.10 -0.78 10.29
C GLY A 45 -9.00 0.12 9.70
N TYR A 46 -8.15 -0.42 8.83
CA TYR A 46 -7.20 0.38 8.04
C TYR A 46 -7.86 0.86 6.75
N GLY A 47 -7.64 2.13 6.41
CA GLY A 47 -8.00 2.65 5.10
C GLY A 47 -7.18 1.99 3.99
N THR A 48 -7.71 2.00 2.76
CA THR A 48 -7.00 1.46 1.59
C THR A 48 -5.90 2.37 1.05
N GLY A 49 -5.72 3.56 1.65
CA GLY A 49 -4.79 4.61 1.21
C GLY A 49 -5.36 5.46 0.06
N GLU A 50 -4.67 6.57 -0.26
CA GLU A 50 -4.86 7.27 -1.53
C GLU A 50 -4.48 6.36 -2.72
N PRO A 51 -4.96 6.64 -3.94
CA PRO A 51 -4.43 5.98 -5.14
C PRO A 51 -2.89 6.08 -5.18
N PRO A 52 -2.18 5.07 -5.71
CA PRO A 52 -0.72 5.01 -5.69
C PRO A 52 -0.14 6.33 -6.21
N LYS A 53 0.71 6.97 -5.42
CA LYS A 53 1.49 8.11 -5.94
C LYS A 53 2.51 7.53 -6.91
N ILE A 54 2.19 7.57 -8.20
CA ILE A 54 3.15 7.24 -9.24
C ILE A 54 4.26 8.27 -9.12
N ARG A 55 5.43 7.82 -8.64
CA ARG A 55 6.63 8.65 -8.67
C ARG A 55 7.01 8.80 -10.14
N PRO A 56 7.10 10.03 -10.70
CA PRO A 56 7.35 10.22 -12.13
C PRO A 56 8.70 9.68 -12.61
N ASP A 57 9.60 9.35 -11.69
CA ASP A 57 11.03 9.08 -11.87
C ASP A 57 11.50 7.72 -11.32
N ALA A 58 10.58 6.82 -10.96
CA ALA A 58 10.92 5.46 -10.47
C ALA A 58 10.93 4.40 -11.60
#